data_AF-A0A259STC8-F1
#
_entry.id   AF-A0A259STC8-F1
#
_cell.length_a   1.000
_cell.length_b   1.000
_cell.length_c   1.000
_cell.angle_alpha   90.00
_cell.angle_beta   90.00
_cell.angle_gamma   90.00
#
_symmetry.space_group_name_H-M   'P 1'
#
loop_
_entity.id
_entity.type
_entity.pdbx_description
1 polymer ?
#
loop_
_entity_poly.entity_id
_entity_poly.type
_entity_poly.pdbx_seq_one_letter_code
_entity_poly.pdbx_strand_id
1 'polypeptide(L)'
;MTRTTVAVSACTMVTLYAVNYALTSLALRTMSPFLLLLLRFGLSVLVLLVVCALLRTPLPRGRLLAVAAGAGLLSQAGQFVGTYWALGHGVGAGFTALV
;
A
#
# COMPACT_ATOMS: atom_id res chain seq x y z
N MET A 1 17.80 -4.97 -16.91
CA MET A 1 16.35 -4.89 -17.20
C MET A 1 16.15 -4.37 -18.61
N THR A 2 15.37 -5.06 -19.44
CA THR A 2 15.05 -4.59 -20.82
C THR A 2 13.92 -3.57 -20.78
N ARG A 3 13.85 -2.66 -21.76
CA ARG A 3 12.84 -1.59 -21.85
C ARG A 3 11.40 -2.13 -21.79
N THR A 4 11.18 -3.32 -22.36
CA THR A 4 9.92 -4.07 -22.29
C THR A 4 9.57 -4.54 -20.89
N THR A 5 10.54 -5.04 -20.11
CA THR A 5 10.28 -5.48 -18.73
C THR A 5 9.81 -4.32 -17.85
N VAL A 6 10.42 -3.14 -18.01
CA VAL A 6 10.03 -1.92 -17.29
C VAL A 6 8.63 -1.45 -17.68
N ALA A 7 8.30 -1.49 -18.97
CA ALA A 7 6.97 -1.11 -19.44
C ALA A 7 5.88 -2.05 -18.88
N VAL A 8 6.11 -3.36 -18.90
CA VAL A 8 5.16 -4.36 -18.38
C VAL A 8 4.94 -4.18 -16.88
N SER A 9 6.00 -3.99 -16.08
CA SER A 9 5.86 -3.78 -14.64
C SER A 9 5.17 -2.45 -14.32
N ALA A 10 5.44 -1.38 -15.07
CA ALA A 10 4.74 -0.11 -14.93
C ALA A 10 3.24 -0.23 -15.22
N CYS A 11 2.86 -0.84 -16.36
CA CYS A 11 1.46 -1.05 -16.70
C CYS A 11 0.74 -1.89 -15.64
N THR A 12 1.37 -2.98 -15.20
CA THR A 12 0.80 -3.85 -14.15
C THR A 12 0.57 -3.06 -12.86
N MET A 13 1.56 -2.27 -12.43
CA MET A 13 1.45 -1.45 -11.21
C MET A 13 0.31 -0.44 -11.32
N VAL A 14 0.22 0.29 -12.43
CA VAL A 14 -0.85 1.29 -12.65
C VAL A 14 -2.22 0.65 -12.64
N THR A 15 -2.40 -0.49 -13.32
CA THR A 15 -3.69 -1.20 -13.35
C THR A 15 -4.07 -1.69 -11.96
N LEU A 16 -3.14 -2.31 -11.22
CA LEU A 16 -3.41 -2.78 -9.85
C LEU A 16 -3.71 -1.62 -8.90
N TYR A 17 -3.01 -0.50 -9.04
CA TYR A 17 -3.24 0.70 -8.25
C TYR A 17 -4.65 1.29 -8.49
N ALA A 18 -5.08 1.40 -9.75
CA ALA A 18 -6.42 1.87 -10.10
C ALA A 18 -7.52 0.93 -9.56
N VAL A 19 -7.38 -0.38 -9.76
CA VAL A 19 -8.33 -1.39 -9.26
C VAL A 19 -8.44 -1.33 -7.73
N ASN A 20 -7.33 -1.12 -7.03
CA ASN A 20 -7.32 -1.00 -5.58
C ASN A 20 -8.24 0.11 -5.07
N TYR A 21 -8.35 1.27 -5.73
CA TYR A 21 -9.24 2.34 -5.28
C TYR A 21 -10.72 1.99 -5.41
N ALA A 22 -11.09 1.29 -6.49
CA ALA A 22 -12.45 0.78 -6.65
C ALA A 22 -12.80 -0.24 -5.56
N LEU A 23 -11.90 -1.18 -5.29
CA LEU A 23 -12.05 -2.16 -4.20
C LEU A 23 -12.11 -1.50 -2.83
N THR A 24 -11.30 -0.47 -2.59
CA THR A 24 -11.30 0.29 -1.33
C THR A 24 -12.64 0.98 -1.12
N SER A 25 -13.18 1.64 -2.15
CA SER A 25 -14.51 2.27 -2.06
C SER A 25 -15.61 1.25 -1.74
N LEU A 26 -15.52 0.03 -2.28
CA LEU A 26 -16.44 -1.05 -1.94
C LEU A 26 -16.27 -1.52 -0.49
N ALA A 27 -15.03 -1.71 -0.03
CA ALA A 27 -14.73 -2.17 1.32
C ALA A 27 -15.12 -1.16 2.42
N LEU A 28 -15.02 0.15 2.13
CA LEU A 28 -15.45 1.19 3.07
C LEU A 28 -16.97 1.21 3.32
N ARG A 29 -17.76 0.48 2.53
CA ARG A 29 -19.19 0.29 2.80
C ARG A 29 -19.44 -0.64 3.98
N THR A 30 -18.48 -1.49 4.33
CA THR A 30 -18.61 -2.51 5.38
C THR A 30 -17.63 -2.33 6.52
N MET A 31 -16.55 -1.57 6.32
CA MET A 31 -15.48 -1.38 7.30
C MET A 31 -15.11 0.09 7.46
N SER A 32 -14.63 0.47 8.65
CA SER A 32 -14.10 1.82 8.87
C SER A 32 -12.79 2.02 8.10
N PRO A 33 -12.47 3.28 7.69
CA PRO A 33 -11.27 3.57 6.91
C PRO A 33 -9.97 3.13 7.58
N PHE A 34 -9.85 3.35 8.88
CA PHE A 34 -8.64 3.01 9.63
C PHE A 34 -8.51 1.52 9.89
N LEU A 35 -9.62 0.78 10.03
CA LEU A 35 -9.59 -0.67 10.12
C LEU A 35 -9.09 -1.28 8.80
N LEU A 36 -9.61 -0.79 7.67
CA LEU A 36 -9.15 -1.24 6.35
C LEU A 36 -7.66 -0.93 6.13
N LEU A 37 -7.20 0.22 6.60
CA LEU A 37 -5.80 0.62 6.54
C LEU A 37 -4.89 -0.28 7.38
N LEU A 38 -5.32 -0.59 8.61
CA LEU A 38 -4.62 -1.50 9.51
C LEU A 38 -4.49 -2.89 8.88
N LEU A 39 -5.58 -3.42 8.32
CA LEU A 39 -5.58 -4.72 7.64
C LEU A 39 -4.64 -4.72 6.43
N ARG A 40 -4.69 -3.67 5.60
CA ARG A 40 -3.83 -3.53 4.41
C ARG A 40 -2.34 -3.60 4.76
N PHE A 41 -1.90 -2.77 5.71
CA PHE A 41 -0.48 -2.75 6.07
C PHE A 41 -0.06 -3.96 6.89
N GLY A 42 -0.93 -4.46 7.77
CA GLY A 42 -0.70 -5.70 8.52
C GLY A 42 -0.50 -6.90 7.59
N LEU A 43 -1.38 -7.07 6.59
CA LEU A 43 -1.25 -8.11 5.57
C LEU A 43 0.01 -7.91 4.72
N SER A 44 0.34 -6.67 4.35
CA SER A 44 1.56 -6.39 3.58
C SER A 44 2.83 -6.81 4.34
N VAL A 45 2.89 -6.52 5.65
CA VAL A 45 3.99 -6.98 6.52
C VAL A 45 4.04 -8.50 6.58
N LEU A 46 2.90 -9.17 6.76
CA LEU A 46 2.84 -10.64 6.77
C LEU A 46 3.34 -11.24 5.46
N VAL A 47 2.87 -10.74 4.32
CA VAL A 47 3.29 -11.19 2.99
C VAL A 47 4.79 -11.00 2.81
N LEU A 48 5.33 -9.84 3.17
CA LEU A 48 6.77 -9.57 3.06
C LEU A 48 7.60 -10.45 3.99
N LEU A 49 7.14 -10.70 5.22
CA LEU A 49 7.81 -11.61 6.15
C LEU A 49 7.83 -13.04 5.61
N VAL A 50 6.73 -13.51 5.03
CA VAL A 50 6.67 -14.83 4.36
C VAL A 50 7.66 -14.89 3.21
N VAL A 51 7.72 -13.86 2.35
CA VAL A 51 8.69 -13.79 1.25
C VAL A 51 10.13 -13.80 1.77
N CYS A 52 10.44 -13.00 2.80
CA CYS A 52 11.77 -13.00 3.42
C CYS A 52 12.12 -14.37 4.01
N ALA A 53 11.18 -15.06 4.64
CA ALA A 53 11.37 -16.40 5.19
C ALA A 53 11.64 -17.43 4.08
N LEU A 54 10.85 -17.42 3.00
CA LEU A 54 11.02 -18.31 1.85
C LEU A 54 12.36 -18.07 1.13
N LEU A 55 12.75 -16.81 0.97
CA LEU A 55 14.02 -16.42 0.35
C LEU A 55 15.22 -16.45 1.33
N ARG A 56 14.98 -16.80 2.60
CA ARG A 56 15.99 -16.78 3.68
C ARG A 56 16.77 -15.47 3.75
N THR A 57 16.11 -14.36 3.44
CA THR A 57 16.72 -13.03 3.41
C THR A 57 16.87 -12.50 4.84
N PRO A 58 18.05 -12.01 5.24
CA PRO A 58 18.23 -11.44 6.57
C PRO A 58 17.39 -10.17 6.72
N LEU A 59 16.62 -10.09 7.81
CA LEU A 59 15.85 -8.89 8.13
C LEU A 59 16.78 -7.77 8.63
N PRO A 60 16.54 -6.51 8.23
CA PRO A 60 17.29 -5.37 8.77
C PRO A 60 17.06 -5.26 10.28
N ARG A 61 18.12 -4.90 11.02
CA ARG A 61 18.10 -4.81 12.49
C ARG A 61 18.59 -3.45 12.98
N GLY A 62 18.20 -3.10 14.21
CA GLY A 62 18.65 -1.90 14.89
C GLY A 62 18.26 -0.61 14.15
N ARG A 63 19.23 0.30 14.00
CA ARG A 63 19.02 1.62 13.39
C ARG A 63 18.51 1.56 11.95
N LEU A 64 18.93 0.56 11.16
CA LEU A 64 18.47 0.44 9.77
C LEU A 64 16.97 0.16 9.70
N LEU A 65 16.46 -0.69 10.61
CA LEU A 65 15.03 -0.97 10.71
C LEU A 65 14.25 0.28 11.13
N ALA A 66 14.76 1.04 12.11
CA ALA A 66 14.11 2.27 12.57
C ALA A 66 14.02 3.32 11.46
N VAL A 67 15.09 3.51 10.68
CA VAL A 67 15.10 4.46 9.55
C VAL A 67 14.17 3.98 8.44
N ALA A 68 14.20 2.70 8.09
CA ALA A 68 13.31 2.14 7.06
C ALA A 68 11.83 2.22 7.47
N ALA A 69 11.51 1.91 8.72
CA ALA A 69 10.17 2.04 9.26
C ALA A 69 9.72 3.51 9.28
N GLY A 70 10.58 4.44 9.71
CA GLY A 70 10.30 5.88 9.69
C GLY A 70 10.06 6.41 8.28
N ALA A 71 10.92 6.06 7.32
CA ALA A 71 10.75 6.43 5.92
C ALA A 71 9.46 5.84 5.33
N GLY A 72 9.19 4.56 5.59
CA GLY A 72 7.96 3.90 5.16
C GLY A 72 6.71 4.54 5.75
N LEU A 73 6.71 4.87 7.04
CA LEU A 73 5.60 5.58 7.69
C LEU A 73 5.40 6.97 7.09
N LEU A 74 6.46 7.73 6.85
CA LEU A 74 6.34 9.06 6.23
C LEU A 74 5.80 8.98 4.80
N SER A 75 6.31 8.06 3.99
CA SER A 75 5.86 7.89 2.60
C SER A 75 4.45 7.32 2.50
N GLN A 76 4.09 6.35 3.34
CA GLN A 76 2.85 5.60 3.21
C GLN A 76 1.75 6.11 4.14
N ALA A 77 2.03 6.34 5.43
CA ALA A 77 0.98 6.70 6.38
C ALA A 77 0.39 8.07 6.06
N GLY A 78 1.22 9.06 5.72
CA GLY A 78 0.74 10.39 5.35
C GLY A 78 -0.21 10.35 4.15
N GLN A 79 0.20 9.67 3.07
CA GLN A 79 -0.62 9.54 1.86
C GLN A 79 -1.92 8.75 2.12
N PHE A 80 -1.81 7.58 2.76
CA PHE A 80 -2.95 6.67 2.89
C PHE A 80 -3.96 7.09 3.96
N VAL A 81 -3.53 7.75 5.04
CA VAL A 81 -4.45 8.29 6.04
C VAL A 81 -5.36 9.34 5.42
N GLY A 82 -4.79 10.29 4.67
CA GLY A 82 -5.57 11.36 4.03
C GLY A 82 -6.54 10.81 2.97
N THR A 83 -6.05 9.94 2.09
CA THR A 83 -6.87 9.36 1.01
C THR A 83 -8.02 8.51 1.54
N TYR A 84 -7.78 7.63 2.52
CA TYR A 84 -8.83 6.77 3.07
C TYR A 84 -9.83 7.54 3.93
N TRP A 85 -9.38 8.56 4.66
CA TRP A 85 -10.27 9.45 5.39
C TRP A 85 -11.20 10.21 4.42
N ALA A 86 -10.65 10.80 3.36
CA ALA A 86 -11.43 11.49 2.33
C ALA A 86 -12.44 10.55 1.64
N LEU A 87 -12.01 9.35 1.27
CA LEU A 87 -12.86 8.33 0.64
C LEU A 87 -14.00 7.90 1.57
N GLY A 88 -13.72 7.74 2.87
CA GLY A 88 -14.73 7.45 3.89
C GLY A 88 -15.74 8.57 4.13
N HIS A 89 -15.39 9.82 3.79
CA HIS A 89 -16.27 10.99 3.88
C HIS A 89 -16.96 11.33 2.54
N GLY A 90 -16.92 10.42 1.56
CA GLY A 90 -17.71 10.53 0.32
C GLY A 90 -16.98 11.18 -0.85
N VAL A 91 -15.67 11.44 -0.75
CA VAL A 91 -14.87 11.82 -1.93
C VAL A 91 -14.85 10.65 -2.91
N GLY A 92 -15.06 10.92 -4.20
CA GLY A 92 -15.11 9.89 -5.23
C GLY A 92 -13.75 9.21 -5.45
N ALA A 93 -13.76 7.88 -5.59
CA ALA A 93 -12.55 7.07 -5.76
C ALA A 93 -11.65 7.50 -6.92
N GLY A 94 -12.24 8.02 -8.00
CA GLY A 94 -11.48 8.55 -9.14
C GLY A 94 -10.61 9.76 -8.79
N PHE A 95 -11.13 10.69 -7.97
CA PHE A 95 -10.35 11.85 -7.52
C PHE A 95 -9.27 11.43 -6.53
N THR A 96 -9.60 10.52 -5.60
CA THR A 96 -8.63 10.02 -4.62
C THR A 96 -7.48 9.26 -5.28
N ALA A 97 -7.72 8.58 -6.40
CA ALA A 97 -6.70 7.84 -7.14
C ALA A 97 -5.65 8.73 -7.85
N LEU A 98 -5.90 10.03 -7.99
CA LEU A 98 -4.97 10.99 -8.61
C LEU A 98 -3.94 11.56 -7.62
N VAL A 99 -4.08 11.25 -6.33
CA VAL A 99 -3.22 11.69 -5.22
C VAL A 99 -2.33 10.52 -4.77
#